data_AF-A0A2A4MFS3-F1
#
_entry.id   AF-A0A2A4MFS3-F1
#
_cell.length_a   1.000
_cell.length_b   1.000
_cell.length_c   1.000
_cell.angle_alpha   90.00
_cell.angle_beta   90.00
_cell.angle_gamma   90.00
#
_symmetry.space_group_name_H-M   'P 1'
#
loop_
_entity.id
_entity.type
_entity.pdbx_description
1 polymer ?
#
loop_
_entity_poly.entity_id
_entity_poly.type
_entity_poly.pdbx_seq_one_letter_code
_entity_poly.pdbx_strand_id
1 'polypeptide(L)'
;MVAALSELAGVNEDDIEVFLDRDAFTLDYDPALVSLEQMYDAISELGYTPSITGQASETGDTLSGEVPEVIATALQAASTSNKLVFIDFYAPWCLACKVLEQNTLSDEIIEAALEGYVSVKVDTDADPQAGLFYQIVGMPTLLILDAQGAELYRNVGLVTVAELEQVLAQLSQR
;
A
#
# COMPACT_ATOMS: atom_id res chain seq x y z
N MET A 1 -10.38 2.60 -28.90
CA MET A 1 -10.02 3.25 -27.62
C MET A 1 -8.51 3.39 -27.49
N VAL A 2 -7.71 2.40 -27.94
CA VAL A 2 -6.23 2.48 -28.04
C VAL A 2 -5.73 3.49 -29.12
N ALA A 3 -6.56 3.80 -30.12
CA ALA A 3 -6.19 4.65 -31.27
C ALA A 3 -5.76 6.10 -30.96
N ALA A 4 -6.03 6.61 -29.75
CA ALA A 4 -5.61 7.96 -29.35
C ALA A 4 -4.19 7.97 -28.74
N LEU A 5 -3.77 6.86 -28.13
CA LEU A 5 -2.44 6.73 -27.53
C LEU A 5 -1.38 6.42 -28.60
N SER A 6 -1.76 5.72 -29.67
CA SER A 6 -0.92 5.44 -30.83
C SER A 6 -0.59 6.67 -31.68
N GLU A 7 -1.25 7.81 -31.46
CA GLU A 7 -0.92 9.09 -32.12
C GLU A 7 0.19 9.87 -31.39
N LEU A 8 0.60 9.43 -30.19
CA LEU A 8 1.73 10.01 -29.47
C LEU A 8 3.04 9.50 -30.08
N ALA A 9 3.94 10.42 -30.42
CA ALA A 9 5.16 10.18 -31.21
C ALA A 9 6.19 9.21 -30.56
N GLY A 10 5.88 8.60 -29.42
CA GLY A 10 6.76 7.69 -28.68
C GLY A 10 6.08 6.40 -28.18
N VAL A 11 4.88 6.07 -28.66
CA VAL A 11 4.15 4.84 -28.29
C VAL A 11 3.94 3.98 -29.55
N ASN A 12 4.42 2.73 -29.53
CA ASN A 12 4.12 1.79 -30.61
C ASN A 12 2.88 0.97 -30.24
N GLU A 13 2.01 0.71 -31.22
CA GLU A 13 0.79 -0.11 -31.01
C GLU A 13 1.10 -1.55 -30.59
N ASP A 14 2.25 -2.08 -31.01
CA ASP A 14 2.69 -3.45 -30.69
C ASP A 14 3.18 -3.59 -29.24
N ASP A 15 3.47 -2.47 -28.56
CA ASP A 15 3.98 -2.42 -27.19
C ASP A 15 2.86 -2.14 -26.15
N ILE A 16 1.59 -2.30 -26.55
CA ILE A 16 0.42 -2.09 -25.69
C ILE A 16 -0.21 -3.44 -25.34
N GLU A 17 -0.05 -3.89 -24.09
CA GLU A 17 -0.75 -5.07 -23.58
C GLU A 17 -2.07 -4.66 -22.94
N VAL A 18 -3.19 -5.23 -23.40
CA VAL A 18 -4.54 -4.88 -22.93
C VAL A 18 -5.12 -6.00 -22.08
N PHE A 19 -5.51 -5.66 -20.85
CA PHE A 19 -6.12 -6.53 -19.85
C PHE A 19 -7.64 -6.24 -19.76
N LEU A 20 -8.41 -6.95 -20.59
CA LEU A 20 -9.87 -6.74 -20.71
C LEU A 20 -10.65 -7.09 -19.44
N ASP A 21 -10.12 -7.96 -18.59
CA ASP A 21 -10.73 -8.40 -17.34
C ASP A 21 -10.71 -7.33 -16.25
N ARG A 22 -9.78 -6.37 -16.35
CA ARG A 22 -9.56 -5.32 -15.35
C ARG A 22 -9.66 -3.91 -15.90
N ASP A 23 -10.11 -3.76 -17.15
CA ASP A 23 -10.16 -2.49 -17.89
C ASP A 23 -8.84 -1.70 -17.73
N ALA A 24 -7.73 -2.39 -18.01
CA ALA A 24 -6.39 -1.87 -17.85
C ALA A 24 -5.54 -2.16 -19.10
N PHE A 25 -4.47 -1.40 -19.28
CA PHE A 25 -3.44 -1.68 -20.28
C PHE A 25 -2.08 -1.22 -19.77
N THR A 26 -1.02 -1.89 -20.22
CA THR A 26 0.36 -1.44 -20.06
C THR A 26 0.89 -0.99 -21.41
N LEU A 27 1.70 0.06 -21.42
CA LEU A 27 2.38 0.53 -22.62
C LEU A 27 3.82 0.87 -22.26
N ASP A 28 4.72 0.57 -23.18
CA ASP A 28 6.08 1.12 -23.17
C ASP A 28 6.13 2.39 -24.03
N TYR A 29 6.95 3.36 -23.62
CA TYR A 29 7.12 4.60 -24.36
C TYR A 29 8.59 5.03 -24.42
N ASP A 30 8.96 5.77 -25.47
CA ASP A 30 10.30 6.36 -25.60
C ASP A 30 10.36 7.76 -24.93
N PRO A 31 11.07 7.92 -23.80
CA PRO A 31 11.18 9.20 -23.10
C PRO A 31 12.00 10.25 -23.88
N ALA A 32 12.71 9.88 -24.95
CA ALA A 32 13.39 10.83 -25.82
C ALA A 32 12.42 11.53 -26.80
N LEU A 33 11.23 10.97 -27.02
CA LEU A 33 10.26 11.44 -28.01
C LEU A 33 9.01 12.07 -27.39
N VAL A 34 8.61 11.63 -26.19
CA VAL A 34 7.46 12.15 -25.45
C VAL A 34 7.79 12.24 -23.96
N SER A 35 7.44 13.35 -23.31
CA SER A 35 7.69 13.51 -21.88
C SER A 35 6.69 12.70 -21.04
N LEU A 36 7.10 12.35 -19.81
CA LEU A 36 6.22 11.65 -18.87
C LEU A 36 4.95 12.46 -18.56
N GLU A 37 5.07 13.78 -18.41
CA GLU A 37 3.94 14.68 -18.16
C GLU A 37 2.94 14.67 -19.32
N GLN A 38 3.42 14.74 -20.56
CA GLN A 38 2.58 14.66 -21.75
C GLN A 38 1.87 13.31 -21.88
N MET A 39 2.55 12.22 -21.51
CA MET A 39 1.95 10.89 -21.44
C MET A 39 0.85 10.83 -20.38
N TYR A 40 1.07 11.42 -19.21
CA TYR A 40 0.11 11.39 -18.11
C TYR A 40 -1.15 12.19 -18.42
N ASP A 41 -1.00 13.35 -19.03
CA ASP A 41 -2.12 14.18 -19.48
C ASP A 41 -2.96 13.43 -20.51
N ALA A 42 -2.33 12.83 -21.52
CA ALA A 42 -3.03 12.08 -22.55
C ALA A 42 -3.79 10.86 -22.00
N ILE A 43 -3.19 10.11 -21.05
CA ILE A 43 -3.87 8.97 -20.41
C ILE A 43 -5.04 9.45 -19.54
N SER A 44 -4.87 10.57 -18.84
CA SER A 44 -5.91 11.17 -17.99
C SER A 44 -7.09 11.71 -18.81
N GLU A 45 -6.84 12.31 -19.97
CA GLU A 45 -7.89 12.77 -20.90
C GLU A 45 -8.74 11.61 -21.44
N LEU A 46 -8.17 10.41 -21.52
CA LEU A 46 -8.90 9.19 -21.90
C LEU A 46 -9.70 8.59 -20.74
N GLY A 47 -9.63 9.18 -19.55
CA GLY A 47 -10.34 8.73 -18.34
C GLY A 47 -9.63 7.61 -17.57
N TYR A 48 -8.35 7.38 -17.84
CA TYR A 48 -7.53 6.37 -17.16
C TYR A 48 -6.55 7.01 -16.17
N THR A 49 -6.15 6.28 -15.13
CA THR A 49 -5.16 6.75 -14.14
C THR A 49 -3.79 6.11 -14.41
N PRO A 50 -2.79 6.88 -14.89
CA PRO A 50 -1.48 6.33 -15.26
C PRO A 50 -0.65 5.89 -14.04
N SER A 51 0.15 4.84 -14.22
CA SER A 51 1.15 4.37 -13.25
C SER A 51 2.31 3.67 -13.96
N ILE A 52 3.53 3.72 -13.42
CA ILE A 52 4.73 3.14 -14.04
C ILE A 52 5.06 1.81 -13.37
N THR A 53 5.21 0.75 -14.18
CA THR A 53 5.71 -0.55 -13.73
C THR A 53 7.19 -0.65 -14.08
N GLY A 54 8.11 -0.54 -13.12
CA GLY A 54 9.55 -0.73 -13.41
C GLY A 54 10.54 0.17 -12.69
N GLN A 55 10.12 1.13 -11.86
CA GLN A 55 11.02 1.65 -10.84
C GLN A 55 10.87 0.79 -9.58
N ALA A 56 11.76 -0.20 -9.45
CA ALA A 56 12.26 -0.51 -8.12
C ALA A 56 12.92 0.77 -7.61
N SER A 57 12.32 1.41 -6.61
CA SER A 57 12.95 2.49 -5.86
C SER A 57 14.23 1.96 -5.21
N GLU A 58 15.36 2.01 -5.92
CA GLU A 58 16.69 2.00 -5.31
C GLU A 58 17.03 3.40 -4.81
N THR A 59 16.25 3.84 -3.85
CA THR A 59 16.60 4.82 -2.83
C THR A 59 15.76 4.41 -1.64
N GLY A 60 16.29 4.48 -0.41
CA GLY A 60 15.45 4.42 0.78
C GLY A 60 14.40 5.52 0.66
N ASP A 61 13.24 5.15 0.14
CA ASP A 61 12.26 6.06 -0.41
C ASP A 61 11.44 6.54 0.77
N THR A 62 11.88 7.65 1.34
CA THR A 62 11.01 8.53 2.11
C THR A 62 9.78 8.78 1.25
N LEU A 63 8.71 8.07 1.60
CA LEU A 63 7.36 8.24 1.09
C LEU A 63 7.13 9.73 0.85
N SER A 64 7.07 10.13 -0.43
CA SER A 64 7.18 11.53 -0.86
C SER A 64 5.90 12.34 -0.66
N GLY A 65 5.02 11.89 0.23
CA GLY A 65 3.89 12.64 0.75
C GLY A 65 4.04 12.80 2.26
N GLU A 66 3.41 13.82 2.84
CA GLU A 66 3.34 13.92 4.29
C GLU A 66 2.64 12.67 4.83
N VAL A 67 3.31 11.91 5.70
CA VAL A 67 2.73 10.71 6.30
C VAL A 67 1.41 11.10 6.96
N PRO A 68 0.30 10.37 6.71
CA PRO A 68 -0.99 10.67 7.31
C PRO A 68 -0.87 10.86 8.83
N GLU A 69 -1.49 11.90 9.38
CA GLU A 69 -1.33 12.34 10.78
C GLU A 69 -1.55 11.18 11.78
N VAL A 70 -2.55 10.34 11.50
CA VAL A 70 -2.91 9.16 12.31
C VAL A 70 -1.74 8.16 12.43
N ILE A 71 -0.93 8.00 11.38
CA ILE A 71 0.24 7.11 11.37
C ILE A 71 1.51 7.86 11.80
N ALA A 72 1.63 9.14 11.49
CA ALA A 72 2.76 9.98 11.92
C ALA A 72 2.91 9.99 13.45
N THR A 73 1.78 10.06 14.17
CA THR A 73 1.77 9.98 15.64
C THR A 73 2.30 8.64 16.15
N ALA A 74 1.93 7.54 15.49
CA ALA A 74 2.41 6.19 15.83
C ALA A 74 3.92 6.04 15.56
N LEU A 75 4.40 6.56 14.43
CA LEU A 75 5.84 6.55 14.09
C LEU A 75 6.68 7.35 15.10
N GLN A 76 6.19 8.50 15.56
CA GLN A 76 6.89 9.28 16.58
C GLN A 76 6.98 8.54 17.92
N ALA A 77 5.90 7.86 18.33
CA ALA A 77 5.90 7.03 19.53
C ALA A 77 6.85 5.82 19.38
N ALA A 78 6.86 5.18 18.21
CA ALA A 78 7.73 4.06 17.88
C ALA A 78 9.21 4.46 17.90
N SER A 79 9.56 5.61 17.31
CA SER A 79 10.91 6.16 17.35
C SER A 79 11.41 6.44 18.77
N THR A 80 10.53 6.90 19.67
CA THR A 80 10.90 7.18 21.06
C THR A 80 11.06 5.91 21.90
N SER A 81 10.27 4.88 21.59
CA SER A 81 10.22 3.62 22.34
C SER A 81 11.06 2.49 21.74
N ASN A 82 11.71 2.74 20.58
CA ASN A 82 12.43 1.75 19.78
C ASN A 82 11.58 0.50 19.49
N LYS A 83 10.31 0.73 19.14
CA LYS A 83 9.34 -0.31 18.78
C LYS A 83 9.02 -0.23 17.29
N LEU A 84 8.53 -1.33 16.74
CA LEU A 84 7.93 -1.36 15.41
C LEU A 84 6.48 -0.85 15.48
N VAL A 85 5.95 -0.37 14.37
CA VAL A 85 4.54 0.05 14.27
C VAL A 85 3.72 -1.07 13.64
N PHE A 86 2.61 -1.45 14.27
CA PHE A 86 1.62 -2.35 13.70
C PHE A 86 0.39 -1.55 13.27
N ILE A 87 -0.03 -1.69 12.01
CA ILE A 87 -1.15 -0.93 11.44
C ILE A 87 -2.23 -1.90 10.95
N ASP A 88 -3.47 -1.71 11.41
CA ASP A 88 -4.66 -2.42 10.94
C ASP A 88 -5.56 -1.46 10.15
N PHE A 89 -5.59 -1.61 8.83
CA PHE A 89 -6.49 -0.88 7.95
C PHE A 89 -7.83 -1.61 7.84
N TYR A 90 -8.90 -0.91 8.23
CA TYR A 90 -10.24 -1.46 8.31
C TYR A 90 -11.32 -0.43 7.92
N ALA A 91 -12.57 -0.87 7.91
CA ALA A 91 -13.74 0.01 7.88
C ALA A 91 -14.87 -0.55 8.76
N PRO A 92 -15.79 0.27 9.33
CA PRO A 92 -16.82 -0.19 10.26
C PRO A 92 -17.83 -1.18 9.66
N TRP A 93 -18.07 -1.08 8.35
CA TRP A 93 -18.98 -1.96 7.61
C TRP A 93 -18.30 -3.23 7.10
N CYS A 94 -16.96 -3.33 7.19
CA CYS A 94 -16.20 -4.46 6.69
C CYS A 94 -16.40 -5.70 7.59
N LEU A 95 -17.14 -6.69 7.09
CA LEU A 95 -17.39 -7.94 7.83
C LEU A 95 -16.09 -8.76 8.01
N ALA A 96 -15.27 -8.87 6.97
CA ALA A 96 -13.99 -9.59 7.04
C ALA A 96 -13.05 -9.00 8.10
N CYS A 97 -13.04 -7.68 8.25
CA CYS A 97 -12.25 -6.99 9.28
C CYS A 97 -12.72 -7.39 10.70
N LYS A 98 -14.04 -7.49 10.92
CA LYS A 98 -14.59 -7.97 12.20
C LYS A 98 -14.23 -9.43 12.47
N VAL A 99 -14.20 -10.27 11.43
CA VAL A 99 -13.77 -11.67 11.54
C VAL A 99 -12.29 -11.74 11.91
N LEU A 100 -11.43 -10.94 11.28
CA LEU A 100 -10.01 -10.87 11.61
C LEU A 100 -9.79 -10.41 13.07
N GLU A 101 -10.50 -9.37 13.50
CA GLU A 101 -10.44 -8.88 14.88
C GLU A 101 -10.76 -10.02 15.86
N GLN A 102 -11.92 -10.66 15.70
CA GLN A 102 -12.45 -11.65 16.63
C GLN A 102 -11.64 -12.95 16.67
N ASN A 103 -11.16 -13.41 15.51
CA ASN A 103 -10.54 -14.72 15.38
C ASN A 103 -9.01 -14.67 15.49
N THR A 104 -8.39 -13.48 15.44
CA THR A 104 -6.93 -13.37 15.37
C THR A 104 -6.38 -12.22 16.19
N LEU A 105 -6.85 -10.99 16.00
CA LEU A 105 -6.26 -9.85 16.72
C LEU A 105 -6.63 -9.81 18.21
N SER A 106 -7.78 -10.39 18.59
CA SER A 106 -8.21 -10.57 19.99
C SER A 106 -7.73 -11.88 20.63
N ASP A 107 -6.88 -12.66 19.96
CA ASP A 107 -6.27 -13.84 20.58
C ASP A 107 -5.21 -13.40 21.59
N GLU A 108 -5.19 -14.00 22.78
CA GLU A 108 -4.30 -13.62 23.89
C GLU A 108 -2.80 -13.65 23.48
N ILE A 109 -2.42 -14.57 22.59
CA ILE A 109 -1.05 -14.69 22.09
C ILE A 109 -0.68 -13.47 21.24
N ILE A 110 -1.61 -13.04 20.38
CA ILE A 110 -1.40 -11.87 19.50
C ILE A 110 -1.43 -10.58 20.32
N GLU A 111 -2.37 -10.43 21.24
CA GLU A 111 -2.43 -9.27 22.14
C GLU A 111 -1.12 -9.11 22.92
N ALA A 112 -0.61 -10.20 23.51
CA ALA A 112 0.67 -10.19 24.22
C ALA A 112 1.86 -9.86 23.31
N ALA A 113 1.90 -10.40 22.09
CA ALA A 113 2.95 -10.08 21.12
C ALA A 113 2.92 -8.59 20.71
N LEU A 114 1.72 -8.02 20.52
CA LEU A 114 1.52 -6.63 20.13
C LEU A 114 1.86 -5.62 21.24
N GLU A 115 2.01 -6.02 22.51
CA GLU A 115 2.56 -5.15 23.55
C GLU A 115 3.98 -4.64 23.22
N GLY A 116 4.73 -5.41 22.41
CA GLY A 116 6.04 -5.04 21.87
C GLY A 116 6.00 -4.00 20.74
N TYR A 117 4.81 -3.65 20.24
CA TYR A 117 4.60 -2.79 19.08
C TYR A 117 3.88 -1.50 19.48
N VAL A 118 3.92 -0.50 18.59
CA VAL A 118 2.98 0.63 18.61
C VAL A 118 1.86 0.30 17.64
N SER A 119 0.71 -0.11 18.16
CA SER A 119 -0.44 -0.50 17.34
C SER A 119 -1.34 0.69 17.02
N VAL A 120 -1.75 0.82 15.76
CA VAL A 120 -2.71 1.83 15.29
C VAL A 120 -3.73 1.18 14.36
N LYS A 121 -5.00 1.55 14.52
CA LYS A 121 -6.08 1.15 13.63
C LYS A 121 -6.46 2.35 12.76
N VAL A 122 -6.62 2.13 11.46
CA VAL A 122 -6.89 3.18 10.48
C VAL A 122 -8.19 2.84 9.76
N ASP A 123 -9.20 3.69 9.94
CA ASP A 123 -10.44 3.61 9.20
C ASP A 123 -10.24 4.26 7.82
N THR A 124 -10.23 3.47 6.75
CA THR A 124 -9.96 3.99 5.40
C THR A 124 -11.06 4.91 4.87
N ASP A 125 -12.27 4.87 5.44
CA ASP A 125 -13.34 5.80 5.07
C ASP A 125 -13.17 7.16 5.77
N ALA A 126 -12.70 7.15 7.02
CA ALA A 126 -12.43 8.37 7.78
C ALA A 126 -11.12 9.04 7.33
N ASP A 127 -10.11 8.24 6.99
CA ASP A 127 -8.77 8.65 6.59
C ASP A 127 -8.42 8.12 5.19
N PRO A 128 -9.12 8.56 4.12
CA PRO A 128 -8.90 8.04 2.77
C PRO A 128 -7.49 8.32 2.23
N GLN A 129 -6.86 9.41 2.71
CA GLN A 129 -5.48 9.72 2.36
C GLN A 129 -4.50 8.67 2.89
N ALA A 130 -4.77 8.04 4.04
CA ALA A 130 -3.94 6.97 4.55
C ALA A 130 -4.06 5.71 3.69
N GLY A 131 -5.28 5.38 3.25
CA GLY A 131 -5.51 4.30 2.30
C GLY A 131 -4.78 4.52 0.97
N LEU A 132 -4.85 5.73 0.42
CA LEU A 132 -4.15 6.09 -0.83
C LEU A 132 -2.63 6.04 -0.68
N PHE A 133 -2.10 6.63 0.39
CA PHE A 133 -0.67 6.72 0.64
C PHE A 133 -0.01 5.34 0.78
N TYR A 134 -0.65 4.42 1.52
CA TYR A 134 -0.16 3.05 1.69
C TYR A 134 -0.67 2.07 0.62
N GLN A 135 -1.31 2.58 -0.44
CA GLN A 135 -1.83 1.81 -1.57
C GLN A 135 -2.69 0.62 -1.12
N ILE A 136 -3.64 0.89 -0.23
CA ILE A 136 -4.54 -0.13 0.32
C ILE A 136 -5.55 -0.52 -0.76
N VAL A 137 -5.35 -1.71 -1.34
CA VAL A 137 -6.20 -2.25 -2.43
C VAL A 137 -7.38 -3.08 -1.94
N GLY A 138 -7.41 -3.44 -0.66
CA GLY A 138 -8.45 -4.29 -0.08
C GLY A 138 -8.40 -4.28 1.45
N MET A 139 -9.49 -4.69 2.07
CA MET A 139 -9.61 -4.76 3.53
C MET A 139 -10.03 -6.17 4.00
N PRO A 140 -9.57 -6.59 5.18
CA PRO A 140 -8.59 -5.91 6.03
C PRO A 140 -7.18 -5.92 5.39
N THR A 141 -6.33 -4.95 5.76
CA THR A 141 -4.90 -4.97 5.43
C THR A 141 -4.09 -4.69 6.69
N LEU A 142 -3.13 -5.55 6.99
CA LEU A 142 -2.19 -5.37 8.11
C LEU A 142 -0.82 -4.95 7.56
N LEU A 143 -0.23 -3.90 8.12
CA LEU A 143 1.16 -3.50 7.86
C LEU A 143 2.00 -3.53 9.14
N ILE A 144 3.28 -3.80 9.00
CA ILE A 144 4.27 -3.56 10.05
C ILE A 144 5.36 -2.65 9.48
N LEU A 145 5.62 -1.55 10.16
CA LEU A 145 6.66 -0.58 9.80
C LEU A 145 7.78 -0.57 10.84
N ASP A 146 8.99 -0.23 10.41
CA ASP A 146 10.04 0.17 11.33
C ASP A 146 9.80 1.58 11.92
N ALA A 147 10.65 1.99 12.85
CA ALA A 147 10.55 3.30 13.49
C ALA A 147 10.82 4.48 12.53
N GLN A 148 11.35 4.21 11.33
CA GLN A 148 11.60 5.18 10.27
C GLN A 148 10.45 5.22 9.25
N GLY A 149 9.47 4.32 9.36
CA GLY A 149 8.31 4.22 8.47
C GLY A 149 8.52 3.29 7.27
N ALA A 150 9.63 2.53 7.22
CA ALA A 150 9.83 1.55 6.16
C ALA A 150 8.95 0.32 6.40
N GLU A 151 8.28 -0.15 5.36
CA GLU A 151 7.42 -1.32 5.41
C GLU A 151 8.24 -2.62 5.53
N LEU A 152 8.02 -3.36 6.62
CA LEU A 152 8.66 -4.65 6.89
C LEU A 152 7.77 -5.84 6.54
N TYR A 153 6.46 -5.63 6.58
CA TYR A 153 5.46 -6.68 6.33
C TYR A 153 4.13 -6.08 5.88
N ARG A 154 3.45 -6.83 5.00
CA ARG A 154 2.09 -6.56 4.53
C ARG A 154 1.32 -7.86 4.39
N ASN A 155 0.07 -7.83 4.84
CA ASN A 155 -0.91 -8.87 4.58
C ASN A 155 -2.24 -8.25 4.14
N VAL A 156 -2.83 -8.77 3.07
CA VAL A 156 -4.15 -8.36 2.60
C VAL A 156 -5.10 -9.54 2.80
N GLY A 157 -6.18 -9.31 3.54
CA GLY A 157 -7.19 -10.32 3.88
C GLY A 157 -7.01 -10.92 5.27
N LEU A 158 -7.57 -12.12 5.46
CA LEU A 158 -7.51 -12.82 6.74
C LEU A 158 -6.14 -13.48 6.92
N VAL A 159 -5.61 -13.42 8.13
CA VAL A 159 -4.43 -14.16 8.57
C VAL A 159 -4.80 -14.94 9.83
N THR A 160 -4.20 -16.11 10.03
CA THR A 160 -4.44 -16.90 11.25
C THR A 160 -3.55 -16.46 12.41
N VAL A 161 -3.91 -16.85 13.64
CA VAL A 161 -3.09 -16.61 14.84
C VAL A 161 -1.67 -17.14 14.66
N ALA A 162 -1.52 -18.39 14.21
CA ALA A 162 -0.21 -19.02 14.07
C ALA A 162 0.69 -18.30 13.06
N GLU A 163 0.13 -17.87 11.92
CA GLU A 163 0.87 -17.13 10.90
C GLU A 163 1.29 -15.74 11.40
N LEU A 164 0.37 -15.02 12.03
CA LEU A 164 0.65 -13.68 12.54
C LEU A 164 1.65 -13.72 13.71
N GLU A 165 1.51 -14.67 14.64
CA GLU A 165 2.45 -14.89 15.73
C GLU A 165 3.87 -15.12 15.19
N GLN A 166 4.02 -15.98 14.18
CA GLN A 166 5.32 -16.26 13.57
C GLN A 166 5.96 -15.01 12.98
N VAL A 167 5.18 -14.18 12.28
CA VAL A 167 5.67 -12.91 11.71
C VAL A 167 6.10 -11.95 12.82
N LEU A 168 5.25 -11.74 13.83
CA LEU A 168 5.55 -10.84 14.96
C LEU A 168 6.79 -11.29 15.74
N ALA A 169 6.98 -12.60 15.93
CA ALA A 169 8.12 -13.18 16.61
C ALA A 169 9.42 -13.06 15.80
N GLN A 170 9.34 -13.15 14.47
CA GLN A 170 10.50 -12.96 13.58
C GLN A 170 10.97 -11.50 13.56
N LEU A 171 10.03 -10.56 13.57
CA LEU A 171 10.35 -9.13 13.49
C LEU A 171 10.83 -8.55 14.83
N SER A 172 10.40 -9.09 15.96
CA SER A 172 10.85 -8.64 17.28
C SER A 172 12.29 -9.00 17.64
N GLN A 173 12.92 -9.90 16.88
CA GLN A 173 14.30 -10.38 17.10
C GLN A 173 15.35 -9.62 16.25
N ARG A 174 14.93 -8.58 15.52
CA ARG A 174 15.80 -7.71 14.72
C ARG A 174 16.41 -6.60 15.57
#